data_AF-A0A8H6RMY2-F1
#
_entry.id   AF-A0A8H6RMY2-F1
#
_cell.length_a   1.000
_cell.length_b   1.000
_cell.length_c   1.000
_cell.angle_alpha   90.00
_cell.angle_beta   90.00
_cell.angle_gamma   90.00
#
_symmetry.space_group_name_H-M   'P 1'
#
loop_
_entity.id
_entity.type
_entity.pdbx_description
1 polymer ?
#
loop_
_entity_poly.entity_id
_entity_poly.type
_entity_poly.pdbx_seq_one_letter_code
_entity_poly.pdbx_strand_id
1 'polypeptide(L)'
;MTIAFVLTTSRFAAKPVIVKVGRPATVFHVNEERIAESSESFKAALKKEWPSGRSRIIQLPDEDAEIFNVYLNWLYARALPIGVTM
;
A
#
# COMPACT_ATOMS: atom_id res chain seq x y z
N MET A 1 -38.34 -10.14 -2.79
CA MET A 1 -37.47 -9.11 -3.39
C MET A 1 -36.53 -8.63 -2.30
N THR A 2 -35.39 -9.30 -2.14
CA THR A 2 -34.49 -9.07 -1.00
C THR A 2 -33.32 -8.23 -1.47
N ILE A 3 -33.23 -7.01 -0.96
CA ILE A 3 -32.10 -6.11 -1.18
C ILE A 3 -30.96 -6.67 -0.34
N ALA A 4 -29.95 -7.26 -0.98
CA ALA A 4 -28.71 -7.63 -0.31
C ALA A 4 -28.02 -6.34 0.14
N PHE A 5 -28.08 -6.04 1.43
CA PHE A 5 -27.29 -4.99 2.05
C PHE A 5 -25.83 -5.46 2.02
N VAL A 6 -25.10 -5.10 0.97
CA VAL A 6 -23.64 -5.26 0.94
C VAL A 6 -23.12 -4.42 2.11
N LEU A 7 -22.71 -5.10 3.18
CA LEU A 7 -22.05 -4.50 4.33
C LEU A 7 -20.86 -3.72 3.81
N THR A 8 -21.07 -2.42 3.59
CA THR A 8 -19.98 -1.49 3.34
C THR A 8 -19.33 -1.28 4.69
N THR A 9 -18.48 -2.22 5.09
CA THR A 9 -17.49 -2.01 6.14
C THR A 9 -16.91 -0.63 5.89
N SER A 10 -17.05 0.29 6.84
CA SER A 10 -16.58 1.67 6.71
C SER A 10 -15.18 1.67 6.11
N ARG A 11 -15.08 2.03 4.82
CA ARG A 11 -13.84 1.94 4.01
C ARG A 11 -12.72 2.82 4.59
N PHE A 12 -13.07 3.68 5.55
CA PHE A 12 -12.18 4.61 6.23
C PHE A 12 -11.63 4.09 7.59
N ALA A 13 -12.04 2.90 8.07
CA ALA A 13 -11.54 2.31 9.32
C ALA A 13 -10.38 1.29 9.12
N ALA A 14 -9.97 1.05 7.87
CA ALA A 14 -8.89 0.11 7.57
C ALA A 14 -7.55 0.63 8.10
N LYS A 15 -6.85 -0.18 8.91
CA LYS A 15 -5.52 0.17 9.43
C LYS A 15 -4.49 0.19 8.29
N PRO A 16 -3.67 1.25 8.16
CA PRO A 16 -2.63 1.30 7.14
C PRO A 16 -1.50 0.31 7.44
N VAL A 17 -0.82 -0.14 6.38
CA VAL A 17 0.46 -0.84 6.40
C VAL A 17 1.58 0.19 6.37
N ILE A 18 2.65 -0.07 7.10
CA ILE A 18 3.86 0.73 7.06
C ILE A 18 4.84 0.09 6.08
N VAL A 19 5.34 0.86 5.11
CA VAL A 19 6.42 0.44 4.20
C VAL A 19 7.65 1.28 4.49
N LYS A 20 8.76 0.63 4.83
CA LYS A 20 10.06 1.27 5.09
C LYS A 20 10.96 1.03 3.89
N VAL A 21 11.40 2.09 3.20
CA VAL A 21 12.11 2.02 1.92
C VAL A 21 13.49 2.68 2.02
N GLY A 22 14.51 1.99 1.51
CA GLY A 22 15.89 2.48 1.43
C GLY A 22 16.67 2.45 2.74
N ARG A 23 17.90 2.97 2.68
CA ARG A 23 18.81 3.17 3.80
C ARG A 23 19.44 4.58 3.70
N PRO A 24 19.19 5.50 4.64
CA PRO A 24 18.25 5.40 5.76
C PRO A 24 16.79 5.23 5.30
N ALA A 25 15.98 4.55 6.12
CA ALA A 25 14.64 4.18 5.73
C ALA A 25 13.67 5.37 5.74
N THR A 26 13.02 5.60 4.60
CA THR A 26 11.85 6.48 4.48
C THR A 26 10.57 5.69 4.77
N VAL A 27 9.64 6.28 5.52
CA VAL A 27 8.44 5.59 6.03
C VAL A 27 7.19 6.04 5.28
N PHE A 28 6.47 5.09 4.68
CA PHE A 28 5.20 5.32 3.99
C PHE A 28 4.06 4.60 4.71
N HIS A 29 2.89 5.25 4.81
CA HIS A 29 1.66 4.66 5.30
C HIS A 29 0.72 4.40 4.13
N VAL A 30 0.41 3.13 3.87
CA VAL A 30 -0.28 2.69 2.66
C VAL A 30 -1.51 1.87 3.04
N ASN A 31 -2.63 2.05 2.34
CA ASN A 31 -3.78 1.18 2.46
C ASN A 31 -3.41 -0.27 2.05
N GLU A 32 -3.69 -1.21 2.95
CA GLU A 32 -3.34 -2.62 2.82
C GLU A 32 -3.95 -3.28 1.58
N GLU A 33 -5.24 -3.03 1.32
CA GLU A 33 -5.95 -3.61 0.19
C GLU A 33 -5.37 -3.12 -1.13
N ARG A 34 -5.13 -1.80 -1.24
CA ARG A 34 -4.54 -1.20 -2.45
C ARG A 34 -3.19 -1.81 -2.82
N ILE A 35 -2.29 -1.92 -1.85
CA ILE A 35 -0.93 -2.44 -2.12
C ILE A 35 -0.94 -3.95 -2.37
N ALA A 36 -1.80 -4.71 -1.67
CA ALA A 36 -1.96 -6.15 -1.89
C ALA A 36 -2.61 -6.47 -3.25
N GLU A 37 -3.58 -5.67 -3.71
CA GLU A 37 -4.20 -5.82 -5.03
C GLU A 37 -3.21 -5.52 -6.17
N SER A 38 -2.23 -4.66 -5.93
CA SER A 38 -1.28 -4.22 -6.96
C SER A 38 -0.16 -5.22 -7.25
N SER A 39 0.15 -6.13 -6.32
CA SER A 39 1.29 -7.04 -6.43
C SER A 39 1.12 -8.27 -5.56
N GLU A 40 1.29 -9.44 -6.17
CA GLU A 40 1.29 -10.73 -5.46
C GLU A 40 2.41 -10.82 -4.41
N SER A 41 3.54 -10.12 -4.63
CA SER A 41 4.63 -10.05 -3.64
C SER A 41 4.19 -9.31 -2.37
N PHE A 42 3.50 -8.16 -2.51
CA PHE A 42 2.98 -7.43 -1.36
C PHE A 42 1.86 -8.20 -0.66
N LYS A 43 0.98 -8.85 -1.44
CA LYS A 43 -0.04 -9.75 -0.89
C LYS A 43 0.55 -10.91 -0.09
N ALA A 44 1.65 -11.51 -0.57
CA ALA A 44 2.36 -12.56 0.14
C ALA A 44 3.03 -12.04 1.42
N ALA A 45 3.72 -10.89 1.36
CA ALA A 45 4.38 -10.27 2.50
C ALA A 45 3.40 -9.87 3.63
N LEU A 46 2.14 -9.63 3.29
CA LEU A 46 1.08 -9.27 4.23
C LEU A 46 0.34 -10.49 4.82
N LYS A 47 0.62 -11.72 4.37
CA LYS A 47 0.02 -12.92 4.98
C LYS A 47 0.48 -13.05 6.43
N LYS A 48 -0.47 -13.32 7.34
CA LYS A 48 -0.28 -13.43 8.80
C LYS A 48 0.78 -14.46 9.24
N GLU A 49 1.12 -15.40 8.35
CA GLU A 49 2.12 -16.44 8.58
C GLU A 49 3.55 -15.88 8.58
N TRP A 50 3.77 -14.69 8.00
CA TRP A 50 5.07 -14.03 8.00
C TRP A 50 5.22 -13.07 9.19
N PRO A 51 6.44 -12.91 9.77
CA PRO A 51 6.69 -11.97 10.86
C PRO A 51 6.20 -10.55 10.55
N SER A 52 6.35 -10.13 9.29
CA SER A 52 5.88 -8.85 8.72
C SER A 52 4.35 -8.70 8.75
N GLY A 53 3.61 -9.79 8.52
CA GLY A 53 2.14 -9.82 8.57
C GLY A 53 1.58 -9.64 9.99
N ARG A 54 2.37 -9.97 11.02
CA ARG A 54 2.02 -9.70 12.42
C ARG A 54 2.26 -8.24 12.82
N SER A 55 3.28 -7.61 12.25
CA SER A 55 3.64 -6.21 12.56
C SER A 55 3.00 -5.18 11.61
N ARG A 56 2.42 -5.59 10.47
CA ARG A 56 1.99 -4.71 9.36
C ARG A 56 3.10 -3.75 8.89
N ILE A 57 4.35 -4.22 8.91
CA ILE A 57 5.52 -3.48 8.45
C ILE A 57 6.18 -4.27 7.32
N ILE A 58 6.35 -3.65 6.16
CA ILE A 58 7.11 -4.15 5.02
C ILE A 58 8.44 -3.39 4.98
N GLN A 59 9.55 -4.10 4.80
CA GLN A 59 10.88 -3.49 4.66
C GLN A 59 11.41 -3.72 3.25
N LEU A 60 11.80 -2.64 2.59
CA LEU A 60 12.38 -2.60 1.24
C LEU A 60 13.72 -1.84 1.30
N PRO A 61 14.74 -2.41 1.96
CA PRO A 61 15.96 -1.69 2.29
C PRO A 61 16.85 -1.38 1.07
N ASP A 62 16.64 -2.06 -0.04
CA ASP A 62 17.46 -1.94 -1.26
C ASP A 62 16.73 -1.17 -2.38
N GLU A 63 15.49 -0.75 -2.12
CA GLU A 63 14.68 0.05 -3.03
C GLU A 63 14.88 1.55 -2.79
N ASP A 64 14.69 2.33 -3.84
CA ASP A 64 14.76 3.79 -3.78
C ASP A 64 13.41 4.40 -3.33
N ALA A 65 13.48 5.34 -2.37
CA ALA A 65 12.28 5.95 -1.78
C ALA A 65 11.55 6.89 -2.75
N GLU A 66 12.26 7.57 -3.66
CA GLU A 66 11.65 8.44 -4.65
C GLU A 66 10.91 7.62 -5.71
N ILE A 67 11.52 6.51 -6.17
CA ILE A 67 10.87 5.57 -7.09
C ILE A 67 9.62 4.97 -6.44
N PHE A 68 9.71 4.56 -5.17
CA PHE A 68 8.55 4.03 -4.45
C PHE A 68 7.44 5.07 -4.31
N ASN A 69 7.77 6.34 -4.09
CA ASN A 69 6.80 7.44 -4.05
C ASN A 69 6.09 7.63 -5.40
N VAL A 70 6.81 7.56 -6.52
CA VAL A 70 6.21 7.59 -7.87
C VAL A 70 5.26 6.42 -8.06
N TYR A 71 5.66 5.22 -7.65
CA TYR A 71 4.82 4.04 -7.68
C TYR A 71 3.52 4.21 -6.85
N LEU A 72 3.61 4.76 -5.64
CA LEU A 72 2.43 5.06 -4.83
C LEU A 72 1.52 6.09 -5.52
N ASN A 73 2.08 7.15 -6.10
CA ASN A 73 1.29 8.13 -6.84
C ASN A 73 0.54 7.49 -8.01
N TRP A 74 1.19 6.63 -8.79
CA TRP A 74 0.53 5.85 -9.83
C TRP A 74 -0.57 4.94 -9.26
N LEU A 75 -0.29 4.24 -8.16
CA LEU A 75 -1.20 3.30 -7.52
C LEU A 75 -2.48 3.98 -7.01
N TYR A 76 -2.38 5.19 -6.43
CA TYR A 76 -3.51 5.91 -5.85
C TYR A 76 -4.28 6.76 -6.86
N ALA A 77 -3.60 7.30 -7.87
CA ALA A 77 -4.24 8.28 -8.75
C ALA A 77 -5.09 7.63 -9.86
N ARG A 78 -4.87 6.35 -10.23
CA ARG A 78 -5.36 5.75 -11.51
C ARG A 78 -5.05 6.61 -12.76
N ALA A 79 -4.29 7.70 -12.61
CA ALA A 79 -3.88 8.68 -13.60
C ALA A 79 -2.54 9.26 -13.13
N LEU A 80 -1.49 9.11 -13.92
CA LEU A 80 -0.18 9.66 -13.59
C LEU A 80 -0.29 11.18 -13.45
N PRO A 81 0.25 11.80 -12.37
CA PRO A 81 0.49 13.22 -12.38
C PRO A 81 1.60 13.49 -13.40
N ILE A 82 1.21 13.77 -14.65
CA ILE A 82 2.12 14.40 -15.61
C ILE A 82 2.46 15.76 -15.03
N GLY A 83 3.73 15.97 -14.68
CA GLY A 83 4.19 17.26 -14.19
C GLY A 83 3.93 18.31 -15.27
N VAL A 84 2.96 19.20 -15.04
CA VAL A 84 2.89 20.48 -15.74
C VAL A 84 3.73 21.44 -14.91
N THR A 85 4.99 21.60 -15.33
CA THR A 85 5.81 22.74 -14.90
C THR A 85 5.18 23.99 -15.51
N MET A 86 4.72 24.91 -14.65
CA MET A 86 4.48 26.31 -15.02
C MET A 86 5.72 27.14 -14.76
#